data_AF-A0A2D7AH26-F1
#
_entry.id   AF-A0A2D7AH26-F1
#
_cell.length_a   1.000
_cell.length_b   1.000
_cell.length_c   1.000
_cell.angle_alpha   90.00
_cell.angle_beta   90.00
_cell.angle_gamma   90.00
#
_symmetry.space_group_name_H-M   'P 1'
#
loop_
_entity.id
_entity.type
_entity.pdbx_description
1 polymer ?
#
loop_
_entity_poly.entity_id
_entity_poly.type
_entity_poly.pdbx_seq_one_letter_code
_entity_poly.pdbx_strand_id
1 'polypeptide(L)'
;HKDDIWLHAKSVAGSHVIIRAQQKIPDKAVIEIAASFAAHQSKAKGSEWVPVIYTPKKYVRKAKNSPPGTVIVQKEQVVMVQPMEPRDA
;
A
#
# COMPACT_ATOMS: atom_id res chain seq x y z
N HIS A 1 6.65 -2.99 -13.22
CA HIS A 1 5.91 -2.63 -14.44
C HIS A 1 4.85 -1.55 -14.17
N LYS A 2 4.23 -0.98 -15.20
CA LYS A 2 3.19 0.07 -15.05
C LYS A 2 1.95 -0.44 -14.29
N ASP A 3 1.74 -1.75 -14.33
CA ASP A 3 0.62 -2.44 -13.69
C ASP A 3 0.99 -3.05 -12.33
N ASP A 4 2.20 -2.77 -11.82
CA ASP A 4 2.52 -3.05 -10.41
C ASP A 4 1.51 -2.34 -9.52
N ILE A 5 1.07 -3.01 -8.47
CA ILE A 5 0.17 -2.40 -7.48
C ILE A 5 1.02 -1.76 -6.40
N TRP A 6 0.77 -0.48 -6.13
CA TRP A 6 1.34 0.26 -5.02
C TRP A 6 0.35 0.29 -3.85
N LEU A 7 0.84 0.13 -2.63
CA LEU A 7 0.06 0.14 -1.40
C LEU A 7 0.72 1.02 -0.33
N HIS A 8 -0.11 1.63 0.52
CA HIS A 8 0.33 2.45 1.65
C HIS A 8 -0.77 2.60 2.70
N ALA A 9 -0.39 2.73 3.97
CA ALA A 9 -1.35 2.96 5.05
C ALA A 9 -1.98 4.36 4.96
N LYS A 10 -3.30 4.44 4.89
CA LYS A 10 -4.03 5.67 4.61
C LYS A 10 -3.84 6.70 5.73
N SER A 11 -3.56 7.94 5.35
CA SER A 11 -3.47 9.11 6.24
C SER A 11 -2.42 9.04 7.35
N VAL A 12 -1.52 8.05 7.32
CA VAL A 12 -0.45 7.89 8.32
C VAL A 12 0.91 7.73 7.64
N ALA A 13 1.98 8.04 8.36
CA ALA A 13 3.33 7.73 7.89
C ALA A 13 3.54 6.21 7.90
N GLY A 14 4.16 5.68 6.86
CA GLY A 14 4.40 4.25 6.71
C GLY A 14 5.16 3.92 5.43
N SER A 15 5.55 2.66 5.28
CA SER A 15 6.28 2.18 4.12
C SER A 15 5.41 2.08 2.87
N HIS A 16 6.01 2.34 1.71
CA HIS A 16 5.42 2.01 0.42
C HIS A 16 5.65 0.54 0.11
N VAL A 17 4.58 -0.19 -0.20
CA VAL A 17 4.65 -1.61 -0.60
C VAL A 17 4.31 -1.72 -2.09
N ILE A 18 5.03 -2.59 -2.80
CA ILE A 18 4.81 -2.84 -4.23
C ILE A 18 4.58 -4.33 -4.44
N ILE A 19 3.46 -4.68 -5.06
CA ILE A 19 3.23 -6.01 -5.62
C ILE A 19 3.70 -5.97 -7.08
N ARG A 20 4.74 -6.76 -7.39
CA ARG A 20 5.27 -6.89 -8.76
C ARG A 20 4.34 -7.77 -9.58
N ALA A 21 3.38 -7.16 -10.24
CA ALA A 21 2.44 -7.82 -11.13
C ALA A 21 3.09 -8.05 -12.50
N GLN A 22 3.29 -9.32 -12.89
CA GLN A 22 3.75 -9.69 -14.23
C GLN A 22 2.60 -9.61 -15.26
N GLN A 23 2.02 -8.42 -15.43
CA GLN A 23 0.94 -8.12 -16.38
C GLN A 23 -0.45 -8.71 -16.06
N LYS A 24 -0.66 -9.26 -14.85
CA LYS A 24 -1.98 -9.66 -14.33
C LYS A 24 -2.30 -8.91 -13.05
N ILE A 25 -3.56 -8.51 -12.89
CA ILE A 25 -4.06 -7.95 -11.62
C ILE A 25 -3.91 -9.05 -10.55
N PRO A 26 -3.21 -8.79 -9.44
CA PRO A 26 -3.08 -9.77 -8.36
C PRO A 26 -4.44 -10.11 -7.76
N ASP A 27 -4.59 -11.33 -7.27
CA ASP A 27 -5.79 -11.74 -6.55
C ASP A 27 -6.01 -10.86 -5.31
N LYS A 28 -7.27 -10.70 -4.93
CA LYS A 28 -7.66 -9.88 -3.77
C LYS A 28 -6.95 -10.33 -2.49
N ALA A 29 -6.78 -11.63 -2.30
CA ALA A 29 -6.06 -12.18 -1.15
C ALA A 29 -4.59 -11.72 -1.10
N VAL A 30 -3.91 -11.64 -2.25
CA VAL A 30 -2.53 -11.14 -2.32
C VAL A 30 -2.47 -9.66 -1.98
N ILE A 31 -3.45 -8.88 -2.42
CA ILE A 31 -3.58 -7.46 -2.08
C ILE A 31 -3.80 -7.29 -0.58
N GLU A 32 -4.65 -8.11 0.04
CA GLU A 32 -4.93 -8.07 1.49
C GLU A 32 -3.71 -8.45 2.33
N ILE A 33 -2.94 -9.47 1.96
CA ILE A 33 -1.70 -9.85 2.63
C ILE A 33 -0.66 -8.72 2.53
N ALA A 34 -0.41 -8.21 1.32
CA ALA A 34 0.52 -7.11 1.11
C ALA A 34 0.08 -5.82 1.83
N ALA A 35 -1.23 -5.56 1.90
CA ALA A 35 -1.78 -4.46 2.66
C ALA A 35 -1.54 -4.64 4.16
N SER A 36 -1.68 -5.85 4.69
CA SER A 36 -1.42 -6.16 6.10
C SER A 36 0.05 -5.85 6.48
N PHE A 37 0.98 -6.10 5.57
CA PHE A 37 2.39 -5.71 5.74
C PHE A 37 2.58 -4.19 5.70
N ALA A 38 1.88 -3.49 4.79
CA ALA A 38 1.90 -2.03 4.74
C ALA A 38 1.34 -1.40 6.02
N ALA A 39 0.28 -1.99 6.57
CA ALA A 39 -0.32 -1.59 7.84
C ALA A 39 0.65 -1.80 9.01
N HIS A 40 1.33 -2.94 9.07
CA HIS A 40 2.33 -3.23 10.11
C HIS A 40 3.52 -2.28 10.07
N GLN A 41 4.01 -1.95 8.88
CA GLN A 41 5.13 -1.02 8.67
C GLN A 41 4.69 0.45 8.64
N SER A 42 3.63 0.78 9.40
CA SER A 42 3.10 2.14 9.51
C SER A 42 2.96 2.58 10.96
N LYS A 43 2.68 3.87 11.16
CA LYS A 43 2.32 4.39 12.48
C LYS A 43 1.00 3.84 13.02
N ALA A 44 0.18 3.18 12.19
CA ALA A 44 -1.09 2.60 12.59
C ALA A 44 -0.98 1.13 13.08
N LYS A 45 0.22 0.56 13.18
CA LYS A 45 0.46 -0.85 13.52
C LYS A 45 -0.20 -1.38 14.81
N GLY A 46 -0.52 -0.49 15.76
CA GLY A 46 -1.19 -0.86 17.02
C GLY A 46 -2.72 -0.86 16.93
N SER A 47 -3.29 -0.56 15.77
CA SER A 47 -4.74 -0.54 15.55
C SER A 47 -5.21 -1.94 15.15
N GLU A 48 -6.40 -2.34 15.60
CA GLU A 48 -7.00 -3.62 15.23
C GLU A 48 -7.29 -3.71 13.73
N TRP A 49 -7.73 -2.59 13.14
CA TRP A 49 -8.01 -2.47 11.71
C TRP A 49 -7.38 -1.20 11.15
N VAL A 50 -6.65 -1.34 10.06
CA VAL A 50 -5.96 -0.24 9.39
C VAL A 50 -6.48 -0.09 7.96
N PRO A 51 -6.92 1.11 7.55
CA PRO A 51 -7.22 1.38 6.16
C PRO A 51 -5.93 1.48 5.34
N VAL A 52 -5.81 0.65 4.31
CA VAL A 52 -4.68 0.67 3.38
C VAL A 52 -5.20 1.06 2.00
N ILE A 53 -4.57 2.07 1.42
CA ILE A 53 -4.84 2.48 0.04
C ILE A 53 -4.00 1.65 -0.92
N TYR A 54 -4.59 1.26 -2.04
CA TYR A 54 -3.87 0.63 -3.14
C TYR A 54 -4.33 1.16 -4.49
N THR A 55 -3.39 1.20 -5.44
CA THR A 55 -3.65 1.62 -6.82
C THR A 55 -2.52 1.14 -7.73
N PRO A 56 -2.75 0.95 -9.04
CA PRO A 56 -1.65 0.77 -9.99
C PRO A 56 -0.61 1.89 -9.87
N LYS A 57 0.68 1.53 -9.88
CA LYS A 57 1.82 2.45 -9.72
C LYS A 57 1.79 3.63 -10.70
N LYS A 58 1.22 3.44 -11.90
CA LYS A 58 1.02 4.51 -12.90
C LYS A 58 0.15 5.69 -12.40
N TYR A 59 -0.66 5.50 -11.37
CA TYR A 59 -1.47 6.55 -10.74
C TYR A 59 -0.81 7.17 -9.51
N VAL A 60 0.43 6.78 -9.20
CA VAL A 60 1.24 7.35 -8.11
C VAL A 60 2.33 8.21 -8.72
N ARG A 61 2.40 9.47 -8.30
CA ARG A 61 3.45 10.40 -8.74
C ARG A 61 4.07 11.12 -7.57
N LYS A 62 5.36 11.47 -7.72
CA LYS A 62 6.04 12.34 -6.77
C LYS A 62 5.40 13.74 -6.79
N ALA A 63 5.17 14.33 -5.62
CA ALA A 63 4.79 15.74 -5.54
C ALA A 63 5.99 16.63 -5.91
N LYS A 64 5.74 17.69 -6.71
CA LYS A 64 6.80 18.62 -7.11
C LYS A 64 7.21 19.43 -5.88
N ASN A 65 8.52 19.59 -5.66
CA ASN A 65 9.10 20.33 -4.55
C ASN A 65 8.72 19.82 -3.13
N SER A 66 8.24 18.58 -3.01
CA SER A 66 7.94 17.98 -1.72
C SER A 66 9.15 17.21 -1.16
N PRO A 67 9.19 16.97 0.17
CA PRO A 67 10.14 16.05 0.77
C PRO A 67 10.13 14.66 0.11
N PRO A 68 11.25 13.91 0.16
CA PRO A 68 11.29 12.52 -0.27
C PRO A 68 10.21 11.69 0.45
N GLY A 69 9.57 10.79 -0.29
CA GLY A 69 8.48 9.94 0.23
C GLY A 69 7.08 10.54 0.08
N THR A 70 6.93 11.86 -0.12
CA THR A 70 5.62 12.45 -0.41
C THR A 70 5.15 12.09 -1.82
N VAL A 71 3.99 11.46 -1.90
CA VAL A 71 3.37 11.04 -3.16
C VAL A 71 1.96 11.61 -3.30
N ILE A 72 1.55 11.85 -4.53
CA ILE A 72 0.17 12.13 -4.91
C ILE A 72 -0.38 10.87 -5.53
N VAL A 73 -1.48 10.39 -4.98
CA VAL A 73 -2.16 9.16 -5.37
C VAL A 73 -3.47 9.54 -6.06
N GLN A 74 -3.83 8.80 -7.10
CA GLN A 74 -5.09 8.96 -7.82
C GLN A 74 -5.74 7.58 -7.99
N LYS A 75 -7.07 7.58 -8.15
CA LYS A 75 -7.87 6.36 -8.38
C LYS A 75 -7.57 5.25 -7.36
N GLU A 76 -7.35 5.64 -6.11
CA GLU A 76 -7.10 4.70 -5.03
C GLU A 76 -8.36 3.96 -4.63
N GLN A 77 -8.16 2.69 -4.28
CA GLN A 77 -9.13 1.89 -3.56
C GLN A 77 -8.62 1.70 -2.13
N VAL A 78 -9.53 1.41 -1.21
CA VAL A 78 -9.20 1.19 0.21
C VAL A 78 -9.57 -0.23 0.57
N VAL A 79 -8.69 -0.89 1.32
CA VAL A 79 -8.94 -2.18 1.96
C VAL A 79 -8.70 -2.05 3.46
N MET A 80 -9.58 -2.65 4.27
CA MET A 80 -9.41 -2.75 5.71
C MET A 80 -8.70 -4.04 6.04
N VAL A 81 -7.57 -3.95 6.74
CA VAL A 81 -6.74 -5.11 7.08
C VAL A 81 -6.26 -5.04 8.52
N GLN A 82 -5.97 -6.20 9.10
CA GLN A 82 -5.27 -6.27 10.38
C GLN A 82 -3.76 -6.20 10.11
N PRO A 83 -2.98 -5.41 10.86
CA PRO A 83 -1.53 -5.41 10.74
C PRO A 83 -0.94 -6.81 10.97
N MET A 84 -0.05 -7.25 10.08
CA MET A 84 0.62 -8.55 10.17
C MET A 84 2.10 -8.40 9.82
N GLU A 85 2.98 -9.08 10.54
CA GLU A 85 4.38 -9.16 10.13
C GLU A 85 4.57 -10.10 8.94
N PRO A 86 5.46 -9.77 7.98
CA PRO A 86 5.80 -10.68 6.89
C PRO A 86 6.33 -12.05 7.33
N ARG A 87 6.72 -12.20 8.60
CA ARG A 87 7.20 -13.46 9.17
C ARG A 87 6.07 -14.37 9.65
N ASP A 88 4.88 -13.80 9.84
CA ASP A 88 3.70 -14.49 10.40
C ASP A 88 2.67 -14.86 9.31
N ALA A 89 3.05 -14.70 8.03
CA ALA A 89 2.20 -14.93 6.86
C ALA A 89 2.38 -16.33 6.25
#